data_AF-A0A6P0DW34-F1
#
_entry.id   AF-A0A6P0DW34-F1
#
_cell.length_a   1.000
_cell.length_b   1.000
_cell.length_c   1.000
_cell.angle_alpha   90.00
_cell.angle_beta   90.00
_cell.angle_gamma   90.00
#
_symmetry.space_group_name_H-M   'P 1'
#
loop_
_entity.id
_entity.type
_entity.pdbx_description
1 polymer ?
#
loop_
_entity_poly.entity_id
_entity_poly.type
_entity_poly.pdbx_seq_one_letter_code
_entity_poly.pdbx_strand_id
1 'polypeptide(L)'
;AATPSDKANVPDVMVNAVEIEGNKIFIAGTTRPNAKVIGYADDSLVGQDTAGSDGHFVIDGVVALSVGDHKIRVDVVDPAGKVIVRAAVNFNRPAGDQVRVAAQSVPADTNSAPSMVPLDEGELDKLKA
;
A
#
# COMPACT_ATOMS: atom_id res chain seq x y z
N ALA A 1 -11.72 -6.76 26.73
CA ALA A 1 -10.61 -7.70 27.02
C ALA A 1 -10.28 -8.42 25.73
N ALA A 2 -9.16 -8.09 25.08
CA ALA A 2 -8.63 -8.91 23.99
C ALA A 2 -7.88 -10.07 24.65
N THR A 3 -8.35 -11.29 24.44
CA THR A 3 -7.61 -12.51 24.79
C THR A 3 -6.31 -12.53 23.97
N PRO A 4 -5.11 -12.48 24.57
CA PRO A 4 -3.91 -12.88 23.87
C PRO A 4 -3.94 -14.40 23.79
N SER A 5 -4.03 -14.88 22.56
CA SER A 5 -4.08 -16.28 22.17
C SER A 5 -2.96 -17.08 22.81
N ASP A 6 -3.36 -18.16 23.47
CA ASP A 6 -2.55 -19.32 23.80
C ASP A 6 -1.77 -19.80 22.55
N LYS A 7 -0.44 -19.81 22.60
CA LYS A 7 0.32 -21.04 22.31
C LYS A 7 1.77 -20.97 22.79
N ALA A 8 2.02 -21.66 23.88
CA ALA A 8 3.35 -22.08 24.28
C ALA A 8 3.93 -23.11 23.27
N ASN A 9 5.19 -22.93 22.89
CA ASN A 9 6.14 -23.99 22.48
C ASN A 9 5.96 -24.71 21.11
N VAL A 10 5.34 -24.08 20.11
CA VAL A 10 5.52 -24.51 18.71
C VAL A 10 6.84 -23.89 18.21
N PRO A 11 7.61 -24.50 17.29
CA PRO A 11 8.59 -23.73 16.51
C PRO A 11 7.82 -22.61 15.83
N ASP A 12 7.76 -21.44 16.45
CA ASP A 12 6.72 -20.47 16.16
C ASP A 12 7.27 -19.47 15.14
N VAL A 13 6.54 -19.28 14.06
CA VAL A 13 6.73 -18.12 13.19
C VAL A 13 5.59 -17.18 13.49
N MET A 14 5.92 -15.94 13.81
CA MET A 14 4.98 -14.87 14.08
C MET A 14 5.21 -13.77 13.06
N VAL A 15 4.12 -13.25 12.52
CA VAL A 15 4.14 -12.03 11.71
C VAL A 15 3.74 -10.89 12.64
N ASN A 16 4.69 -10.00 12.91
CA ASN A 16 4.50 -8.91 13.87
C ASN A 16 3.93 -7.68 13.18
N ALA A 17 4.38 -7.41 11.95
CA ALA A 17 3.93 -6.26 11.18
C ALA A 17 3.92 -6.59 9.68
N VAL A 18 2.93 -6.03 8.98
CA VAL A 18 2.86 -6.00 7.53
C VAL A 18 2.62 -4.56 7.13
N GLU A 19 3.46 -4.04 6.25
CA GLU A 19 3.35 -2.69 5.71
C GLU A 19 3.35 -2.73 4.18
N ILE A 20 2.61 -1.83 3.55
CA ILE A 20 2.59 -1.68 2.09
C ILE A 20 2.69 -0.22 1.70
N GLU A 21 3.65 0.08 0.82
CA GLU A 21 3.90 1.41 0.27
C GLU A 21 3.86 1.32 -1.26
N GLY A 22 2.77 1.80 -1.86
CA GLY A 22 2.55 1.70 -3.31
C GLY A 22 2.48 0.24 -3.78
N ASN A 23 3.56 -0.27 -4.36
CA ASN A 23 3.69 -1.67 -4.80
C ASN A 23 4.72 -2.45 -3.99
N LYS A 24 5.37 -1.82 -3.00
CA LYS A 24 6.36 -2.46 -2.13
C LYS A 24 5.70 -2.92 -0.85
N ILE A 25 5.90 -4.17 -0.48
CA ILE A 25 5.40 -4.76 0.77
C ILE A 25 6.58 -5.10 1.67
N PHE A 26 6.38 -4.97 2.97
CA PHE A 26 7.33 -5.33 4.01
C PHE A 26 6.62 -6.24 5.02
N ILE A 27 7.18 -7.41 5.27
CA ILE A 27 6.66 -8.39 6.22
C ILE A 27 7.72 -8.60 7.28
N ALA A 28 7.46 -8.12 8.49
CA ALA A 28 8.36 -8.26 9.63
C ALA A 28 7.78 -9.25 10.64
N GLY A 29 8.66 -10.08 11.20
CA GLY A 29 8.24 -11.11 12.13
C GLY A 29 9.39 -11.69 12.93
N THR A 30 9.06 -12.74 13.68
CA THR A 30 10.02 -13.54 14.44
C THR A 30 9.85 -15.01 14.12
N THR A 31 10.95 -15.72 14.09
CA THR A 31 11.01 -17.16 13.88
C THR A 31 12.23 -17.75 14.56
N ARG A 32 12.56 -19.01 14.27
CA ARG A 32 13.76 -19.66 14.76
C ARG A 32 15.01 -18.95 14.20
N PRO A 33 16.06 -18.75 15.01
CA PRO A 33 17.32 -18.18 14.54
C PRO A 33 17.90 -18.95 13.35
N ASN A 34 18.44 -18.22 12.37
CA ASN A 34 19.02 -18.78 11.13
C ASN A 34 18.05 -19.63 10.29
N ALA A 35 16.74 -19.52 10.49
CA ALA A 35 15.76 -20.20 9.66
C ALA A 35 15.46 -19.38 8.41
N LYS A 36 15.28 -20.08 7.28
CA LYS A 36 14.91 -19.44 6.02
C LYS A 36 13.39 -19.27 5.98
N VAL A 37 12.96 -18.07 5.61
CA VAL A 37 11.54 -17.70 5.52
C VAL A 37 11.19 -17.28 4.11
N ILE A 38 9.96 -17.59 3.69
CA ILE A 38 9.42 -17.25 2.37
C ILE A 38 8.08 -16.58 2.57
N GLY A 39 7.95 -15.35 2.09
CA GLY A 39 6.76 -14.51 2.23
C GLY A 39 5.89 -14.56 0.99
N TYR A 40 4.58 -14.66 1.20
CA TYR A 40 3.57 -14.67 0.16
C TYR A 40 2.44 -13.70 0.49
N ALA A 41 1.87 -13.09 -0.53
CA ALA A 41 0.65 -12.28 -0.44
C ALA A 41 -0.36 -12.78 -1.48
N ASP A 42 -1.53 -13.24 -1.05
CA ASP A 42 -2.54 -13.87 -1.92
C ASP A 42 -1.96 -14.92 -2.87
N ASP A 43 -1.09 -15.77 -2.31
CA ASP A 43 -0.37 -16.83 -3.03
C ASP A 43 0.70 -16.35 -4.03
N SER A 44 0.87 -15.04 -4.21
CA SER A 44 2.01 -14.46 -4.94
C SER A 44 3.27 -14.43 -4.08
N LEU A 45 4.39 -14.89 -4.62
CA LEU A 45 5.69 -14.80 -3.96
C LEU A 45 6.09 -13.33 -3.82
N VAL A 46 6.26 -12.88 -2.58
CA VAL A 46 6.78 -11.54 -2.27
C VAL A 46 8.30 -11.56 -2.30
N GLY A 47 8.87 -12.51 -1.56
CA GLY A 47 10.31 -12.59 -1.34
C GLY A 47 10.66 -13.69 -0.36
N GLN A 48 11.95 -13.80 -0.06
CA GLN A 48 12.49 -14.73 0.92
C GLN A 48 13.61 -14.03 1.69
N ASP A 49 13.74 -14.38 2.96
CA ASP A 49 14.76 -13.84 3.85
C ASP A 49 15.29 -14.94 4.78
N THR A 50 16.39 -14.70 5.48
CA THR A 50 16.90 -15.58 6.53
C THR A 50 16.88 -14.85 7.85
N ALA A 51 16.23 -15.44 8.86
CA ALA A 51 16.15 -14.85 10.18
C ALA A 51 17.53 -14.71 10.83
N GLY A 52 17.73 -13.60 11.53
CA GLY A 52 18.96 -13.32 12.28
C GLY A 52 19.20 -14.29 13.44
N SER A 53 20.29 -14.08 14.18
CA SER A 53 20.62 -14.86 15.39
C SER A 53 19.59 -14.72 16.52
N ASP A 54 18.89 -13.60 16.52
CA ASP A 54 17.80 -13.22 17.41
C ASP A 54 16.43 -13.74 16.93
N GLY A 55 16.36 -14.29 15.71
CA GLY A 55 15.12 -14.80 15.12
C GLY A 55 14.26 -13.75 14.43
N HIS A 56 14.63 -12.47 14.42
CA HIS A 56 13.93 -11.46 13.65
C HIS A 56 14.23 -11.59 12.16
N PHE A 57 13.22 -11.33 11.33
CA PHE A 57 13.34 -11.32 9.87
C PHE A 57 12.52 -10.20 9.26
N VAL A 58 12.93 -9.73 8.08
CA VAL A 58 12.19 -8.73 7.31
C VAL A 58 12.22 -9.13 5.84
N ILE A 59 11.06 -9.51 5.32
CA ILE A 59 10.88 -9.83 3.91
C ILE A 59 10.36 -8.59 3.21
N ASP A 60 11.14 -8.05 2.27
CA ASP A 60 10.67 -7.01 1.37
C ASP A 60 10.53 -7.52 -0.06
N GLY A 61 9.56 -6.97 -0.78
CA GLY A 61 9.29 -7.37 -2.17
C GLY A 61 8.34 -6.42 -2.86
N VAL A 62 8.24 -6.57 -4.18
CA VAL A 62 7.31 -5.79 -5.01
C VAL A 62 6.16 -6.70 -5.44
N VAL A 63 4.95 -6.37 -5.00
CA VAL A 63 3.73 -7.11 -5.33
C VAL A 63 2.59 -6.14 -5.63
N ALA A 64 1.85 -6.41 -6.70
CA ALA A 64 0.66 -5.65 -7.04
C ALA A 64 -0.54 -6.21 -6.26
N LEU A 65 -0.79 -5.67 -5.06
CA LEU A 65 -2.01 -5.97 -4.29
C LEU A 65 -3.08 -4.91 -4.55
N SER A 66 -4.32 -5.35 -4.74
CA SER A 66 -5.48 -4.46 -4.85
C SER A 66 -5.81 -3.81 -3.51
N VAL A 67 -6.73 -2.85 -3.49
CA VAL A 67 -7.28 -2.35 -2.22
C VAL A 67 -8.26 -3.38 -1.66
N GLY A 68 -8.18 -3.66 -0.36
CA GLY A 68 -9.07 -4.61 0.33
C GLY A 68 -8.33 -5.66 1.15
N ASP A 69 -9.03 -6.75 1.48
CA ASP A 69 -8.51 -7.85 2.27
C ASP A 69 -7.56 -8.75 1.46
N HIS A 70 -6.41 -9.00 2.07
CA HIS A 70 -5.35 -9.84 1.54
C HIS A 70 -4.88 -10.84 2.59
N LYS A 71 -4.38 -11.99 2.14
CA LYS A 71 -3.83 -13.02 3.03
C LYS A 71 -2.31 -13.04 2.91
N ILE A 72 -1.64 -12.65 3.99
CA ILE A 72 -0.19 -12.68 4.07
C ILE A 72 0.24 -13.97 4.76
N ARG A 73 1.16 -14.69 4.13
CA ARG A 73 1.64 -15.99 4.61
C ARG A 73 3.16 -15.98 4.66
N VAL A 74 3.72 -16.52 5.74
CA VAL A 74 5.15 -16.75 5.86
C VAL A 74 5.40 -18.23 6.11
N ASP A 75 6.24 -18.82 5.27
CA ASP A 75 6.64 -20.21 5.34
C ASP A 75 8.09 -20.30 5.81
N VAL A 76 8.31 -20.99 6.92
CA VAL A 76 9.65 -21.31 7.38
C VAL A 76 10.08 -22.63 6.76
N VAL A 77 11.19 -22.63 6.05
CA VAL A 77 11.81 -23.82 5.48
C VAL A 77 13.05 -24.19 6.28
N ASP A 78 13.22 -25.49 6.52
CA ASP A 78 14.44 -26.02 7.12
C ASP A 78 15.60 -26.02 6.09
N PRO A 79 16.86 -26.23 6.54
CA PRO A 79 18.00 -26.41 5.64
C PRO A 79 17.84 -27.48 4.55
N ALA A 80 17.02 -28.51 4.76
CA ALA A 80 16.68 -29.50 3.72
C ALA A 80 15.58 -29.02 2.74
N GLY A 81 15.08 -27.79 2.88
CA GLY A 81 14.09 -27.17 2.01
C GLY A 81 12.64 -27.53 2.34
N LYS A 82 12.39 -28.21 3.47
CA LYS A 82 11.03 -28.61 3.86
C LYS A 82 10.36 -27.51 4.67
N VAL A 83 9.12 -27.17 4.32
CA VAL A 83 8.30 -26.27 5.15
C VAL A 83 8.04 -26.95 6.50
N ILE A 84 8.51 -26.32 7.57
CA ILE A 84 8.39 -26.80 8.95
C ILE A 84 7.36 -26.01 9.76
N VAL A 85 7.14 -24.74 9.40
CA VAL A 85 6.22 -23.84 10.08
C VAL A 85 5.58 -22.90 9.06
N ARG A 86 4.33 -22.52 9.30
CA ARG A 86 3.59 -21.56 8.49
C ARG A 86 2.79 -20.63 9.38
N ALA A 87 2.93 -19.33 9.15
CA ALA A 87 2.07 -18.30 9.72
C ALA A 87 1.23 -17.68 8.62
N ALA A 88 -0.01 -17.31 8.95
CA ALA A 88 -0.85 -16.53 8.06
C ALA A 88 -1.60 -15.47 8.85
N VAL A 89 -1.67 -14.27 8.31
CA VAL A 89 -2.42 -13.15 8.87
C VAL A 89 -3.25 -12.50 7.77
N ASN A 90 -4.44 -12.03 8.15
CA ASN A 90 -5.26 -11.20 7.29
C ASN A 90 -4.74 -9.77 7.35
N PHE A 91 -4.48 -9.20 6.18
CA PHE A 91 -4.01 -7.83 6.02
C PHE A 91 -4.98 -7.09 5.12
N ASN A 92 -5.64 -6.06 5.66
CA ASN A 92 -6.46 -5.18 4.84
C ASN A 92 -5.60 -4.03 4.34
N ARG A 93 -5.38 -3.95 3.03
CA ARG A 93 -4.76 -2.79 2.38
C ARG A 93 -5.79 -1.67 2.32
N PRO A 94 -5.65 -0.57 3.09
CA PRO A 94 -6.53 0.57 2.94
C PRO A 94 -6.39 1.14 1.53
N ALA A 95 -7.47 1.76 1.04
CA ALA A 95 -7.37 2.62 -0.13
C ALA A 95 -6.34 3.69 0.20
N GLY A 96 -5.13 3.58 -0.38
CA GLY A 96 -4.15 4.64 -0.26
C GLY A 96 -4.81 5.91 -0.77
N ASP A 97 -4.78 6.97 0.04
CA ASP A 97 -5.28 8.28 -0.32
C ASP A 97 -4.47 8.75 -1.54
N GLN A 98 -4.94 8.36 -2.72
CA GLN A 98 -4.46 8.90 -3.98
C GLN A 98 -5.04 10.30 -4.02
N VAL A 99 -4.42 11.22 -3.26
CA VAL A 99 -4.50 12.64 -3.57
C VAL A 99 -3.91 12.76 -4.96
N ARG A 100 -4.75 12.54 -5.96
CA ARG A 100 -4.57 13.15 -7.26
C ARG A 100 -4.64 14.63 -6.96
N VAL A 101 -3.49 15.24 -6.69
CA VAL A 101 -3.32 16.64 -7.04
C VAL A 101 -3.54 16.68 -8.54
N ALA A 102 -4.75 17.05 -8.95
CA ALA A 102 -4.95 17.63 -10.26
C ALA A 102 -4.13 18.93 -10.24
N ALA A 103 -2.83 18.81 -10.52
CA ALA A 103 -2.03 19.95 -10.89
C ALA A 103 -2.68 20.49 -12.15
N GLN A 104 -3.31 21.64 -11.96
CA GLN A 104 -3.91 22.46 -12.99
C GLN A 104 -2.89 22.59 -14.11
N SER A 105 -3.13 21.94 -15.25
CA SER A 105 -2.54 22.40 -16.50
C SER A 105 -3.27 23.69 -16.85
N VAL A 106 -2.72 24.80 -16.35
CA VAL A 106 -2.88 26.11 -16.96
C VAL A 106 -2.63 25.97 -18.47
N PRO A 107 -3.56 26.34 -19.36
CA PRO A 107 -3.18 26.65 -20.72
C PRO A 107 -2.45 28.00 -20.69
N ALA A 108 -1.15 27.95 -20.97
CA ALA A 108 -0.39 29.12 -21.36
C ALA A 108 -0.75 29.53 -22.79
N ASP A 109 -0.96 30.84 -22.93
CA ASP A 109 -0.58 31.70 -24.05
C ASP A 109 -1.58 32.12 -25.15
N THR A 110 -1.61 33.46 -25.27
CA THR A 110 -1.80 34.37 -26.39
C THR A 110 -3.05 34.36 -27.30
N ASN A 111 -3.61 35.57 -27.34
CA ASN A 111 -4.25 36.21 -28.50
C ASN A 111 -5.76 36.04 -28.66
N SER A 112 -6.50 36.91 -27.98
CA SER A 112 -7.64 37.62 -28.58
C SER A 112 -7.91 38.86 -27.74
N ALA A 113 -7.51 40.02 -28.25
CA ALA A 113 -8.16 41.26 -27.88
C ALA A 113 -9.63 41.18 -28.36
N PRO A 114 -10.64 41.36 -27.51
CA PRO A 114 -11.89 41.91 -27.97
C PRO A 114 -11.76 43.43 -27.95
N SER A 115 -11.81 43.98 -29.15
CA SER A 115 -12.09 45.37 -29.46
C SER A 115 -12.97 46.03 -28.41
N MET A 116 -12.53 47.20 -27.94
CA MET A 116 -13.44 48.19 -27.35
C MET A 116 -14.65 48.33 -28.28
N VAL A 117 -15.82 47.97 -27.77
CA VAL A 117 -17.08 48.60 -28.20
C VAL A 117 -17.46 49.52 -27.03
N PRO A 118 -17.32 50.85 -27.16
CA PRO A 118 -17.88 51.75 -26.17
C PRO A 118 -19.40 51.55 -26.15
N LEU A 119 -19.93 51.33 -24.95
CA LEU A 119 -21.37 51.35 -24.69
C LEU A 119 -21.85 52.77 -25.02
N ASP A 120 -22.55 52.91 -26.14
CA ASP A 120 -23.25 54.15 -26.51
C ASP A 120 -24.44 54.32 -25.55
N GLU A 121 -24.20 55.02 -24.44
CA GLU A 121 -25.24 55.53 -23.54
C GLU A 121 -25.97 56.69 -24.24
N GLY A 122 -26.89 56.36 -25.16
CA GLY A 122 -27.58 57.36 -25.98
C GLY A 122 -29.08 57.12 -26.27
N GLU A 123 -29.66 55.98 -25.93
CA GLU A 123 -31.02 55.63 -26.42
C GLU A 123 -32.00 55.15 -25.34
N LEU A 124 -31.97 55.77 -24.15
CA LEU A 124 -32.92 55.47 -23.05
C LEU A 124 -33.85 56.65 -22.66
N ASP A 125 -34.01 57.65 -23.52
CA ASP A 125 -35.03 58.69 -23.29
C ASP A 125 -35.88 58.90 -24.54
N LYS A 126 -36.96 58.10 -24.66
CA LYS A 126 -38.24 58.44 -25.29
C LYS A 126 -39.24 57.29 -25.12
N LEU A 127 -39.70 57.10 -23.88
CA LEU A 127 -40.90 56.31 -23.56
C LEU A 127 -41.93 57.19 -22.83
N LYS A 128 -42.71 57.99 -23.57
CA LYS A 128 -44.06 58.48 -23.22
C LYS A 128 -44.55 59.34 -24.40
N ALA A 129 -45.69 59.03 -25.00
CA ALA A 129 -47.00 59.62 -24.66
C ALA A 129 -47.01 61.14 -24.81
#